data_AF-A0A8C6N501-F1
#
_entry.id   AF-A0A8C6N501-F1
#
_cell.length_a   1.000
_cell.length_b   1.000
_cell.length_c   1.000
_cell.angle_alpha   90.00
_cell.angle_beta   90.00
_cell.angle_gamma   90.00
#
_symmetry.space_group_name_H-M   'P 1'
#
loop_
_entity.id
_entity.type
_entity.pdbx_description
1 polymer ?
#
loop_
_entity_poly.entity_id
_entity_poly.type
_entity_poly.pdbx_seq_one_letter_code
_entity_poly.pdbx_strand_id
1 'polypeptide(L)'
;MALTPELNKQTKLKKVAGIPLQAPTVDNWRQIQTFKAKPDDLLICTYPKSGTTWIQEVVDMIEQNGDVEKCRRAIIQHRHPFIEWARPPQSSGKSP
;
A
#
# COMPACT_ATOMS: atom_id res chain seq x y z
N MET A 1 31.87 1.08 3.42
CA MET A 1 30.66 0.32 3.80
C MET A 1 29.79 0.22 2.56
N ALA A 2 29.78 -0.95 1.92
CA ALA A 2 29.06 -1.15 0.66
C ALA A 2 27.55 -1.13 0.92
N LEU A 3 26.85 -0.20 0.27
CA LEU A 3 25.40 -0.26 0.10
C LEU A 3 25.10 -1.51 -0.73
N THR A 4 24.13 -2.30 -0.28
CA THR A 4 23.75 -3.60 -0.81
C THR A 4 23.43 -3.56 -2.32
N PRO A 5 23.76 -4.63 -3.10
CA PRO A 5 23.53 -4.69 -4.55
C PRO A 5 22.05 -4.75 -4.99
N GLU A 6 21.12 -4.87 -4.05
CA GLU A 6 19.71 -5.21 -4.31
C GLU A 6 18.84 -4.03 -4.79
N LEU A 7 19.36 -2.80 -4.82
CA LEU A 7 18.56 -1.62 -5.24
C LEU A 7 18.37 -1.54 -6.77
N ASN A 8 19.04 -2.40 -7.55
CA ASN A 8 19.07 -2.36 -9.02
C ASN A 8 18.26 -3.46 -9.72
N LYS A 9 17.22 -4.00 -9.08
CA LYS A 9 16.21 -4.79 -9.81
C LYS A 9 15.25 -3.84 -10.54
N GLN A 10 15.58 -3.53 -11.80
CA GLN A 10 14.67 -2.82 -12.69
C GLN A 10 13.36 -3.61 -12.78
N THR A 11 12.31 -3.09 -12.14
CA THR A 11 11.05 -3.80 -12.04
C THR A 11 10.38 -3.77 -13.40
N LYS A 12 10.16 -4.94 -14.03
CA LYS A 12 9.49 -5.01 -15.33
C LYS A 12 8.07 -4.46 -15.21
N LEU A 13 7.73 -3.50 -16.06
CA LEU A 13 6.38 -2.95 -16.17
C LEU A 13 5.57 -3.79 -17.19
N LYS A 14 4.30 -4.01 -16.88
CA LYS A 14 3.31 -4.58 -17.80
C LYS A 14 2.19 -3.56 -17.98
N LYS A 15 1.37 -3.71 -19.02
CA LYS A 15 0.28 -2.77 -19.31
C LYS A 15 -1.08 -3.34 -18.96
N VAL A 16 -1.94 -2.51 -18.41
CA VAL A 16 -3.38 -2.76 -18.31
C VAL A 16 -4.09 -1.57 -18.96
N ALA A 17 -4.93 -1.84 -19.97
CA ALA A 17 -5.63 -0.80 -20.73
C ALA A 17 -4.70 0.36 -21.20
N GLY A 18 -3.47 0.02 -21.59
CA GLY A 18 -2.46 1.00 -22.03
C GLY A 18 -1.63 1.65 -20.92
N ILE A 19 -2.02 1.52 -19.65
CA ILE A 19 -1.32 2.12 -18.50
C ILE A 19 -0.21 1.19 -17.99
N PRO A 20 1.05 1.65 -17.88
CA PRO A 20 2.15 0.86 -17.35
C PRO A 20 2.06 0.72 -15.83
N LEU A 21 2.05 -0.52 -15.33
CA LEU A 21 1.97 -0.88 -13.92
C LEU A 21 3.05 -1.91 -13.57
N GLN A 22 3.33 -2.08 -12.28
CA GLN A 22 4.26 -3.11 -11.80
C GLN A 22 3.73 -4.51 -12.17
N ALA A 23 4.61 -5.42 -12.62
CA ALA A 23 4.20 -6.77 -13.03
C ALA A 23 3.31 -7.51 -12.00
N PRO A 24 3.60 -7.49 -10.68
CA PRO A 24 2.74 -8.16 -9.69
C PRO A 24 1.31 -7.62 -9.62
N THR A 25 1.11 -6.32 -9.86
CA THR A 25 -0.22 -5.70 -9.91
C THR A 25 -0.98 -6.18 -11.15
N VAL A 26 -0.30 -6.27 -12.29
CA VAL A 26 -0.90 -6.77 -13.52
C VAL A 26 -1.22 -8.27 -13.42
N ASP A 27 -0.34 -9.04 -12.80
CA ASP A 27 -0.51 -10.48 -12.62
C ASP A 27 -1.68 -10.81 -11.68
N ASN A 28 -1.99 -9.93 -10.72
CA ASN A 28 -3.14 -10.06 -9.81
C ASN A 28 -4.34 -9.18 -10.19
N TRP A 29 -4.36 -8.64 -11.42
CA TRP A 29 -5.37 -7.66 -11.84
C TRP A 29 -6.81 -8.14 -11.67
N ARG A 30 -7.08 -9.43 -11.94
CA ARG A 30 -8.41 -10.02 -11.77
C ARG A 30 -8.91 -9.91 -10.32
N GLN A 31 -8.04 -10.17 -9.34
CA GLN A 31 -8.39 -10.10 -7.92
C GLN A 31 -8.74 -8.66 -7.53
N ILE A 32 -7.92 -7.70 -7.98
CA ILE A 32 -8.12 -6.26 -7.77
C ILE A 32 -9.48 -5.82 -8.35
N GLN A 33 -9.80 -6.23 -9.58
CA GLN A 33 -11.08 -5.88 -10.23
C GLN A 33 -12.30 -6.49 -9.54
N THR A 34 -12.15 -7.64 -8.88
CA THR A 34 -13.23 -8.29 -8.14
C THR A 34 -13.36 -7.82 -6.68
N PHE A 35 -12.53 -6.87 -6.25
CA PHE A 35 -12.64 -6.27 -4.93
C PHE A 35 -14.04 -5.70 -4.70
N LYS A 36 -14.63 -6.01 -3.55
CA LYS A 36 -15.96 -5.51 -3.15
C LYS A 36 -15.77 -4.50 -2.03
N ALA A 37 -15.89 -3.23 -2.38
CA ALA A 37 -15.94 -2.15 -1.40
C ALA A 37 -17.19 -2.30 -0.53
N LYS A 38 -17.05 -1.94 0.74
CA LYS A 38 -18.17 -1.76 1.66
C LYS A 38 -18.67 -0.30 1.60
N PRO A 39 -19.93 -0.04 1.99
CA PRO A 39 -20.49 1.32 1.96
C PRO A 39 -19.75 2.33 2.86
N ASP A 40 -19.05 1.85 3.88
CA ASP A 40 -18.30 2.62 4.87
C ASP A 40 -16.79 2.68 4.60
N ASP A 41 -16.31 2.08 3.50
CA ASP A 41 -14.89 2.14 3.14
C ASP A 41 -14.50 3.54 2.63
N LEU A 42 -13.34 4.02 3.06
CA LEU A 42 -12.72 5.25 2.56
C LEU A 42 -11.57 4.91 1.60
N LEU A 43 -11.58 5.50 0.40
CA LEU A 43 -10.51 5.33 -0.59
C LEU A 43 -9.60 6.57 -0.65
N ILE A 44 -8.30 6.37 -0.42
CA ILE A 44 -7.27 7.38 -0.71
C ILE A 44 -6.67 7.08 -2.08
N CYS A 45 -7.00 7.92 -3.06
CA CYS A 45 -6.48 7.81 -4.43
C CYS A 45 -5.52 8.95 -4.74
N THR A 46 -4.27 8.62 -5.07
CA THR A 46 -3.23 9.61 -5.38
C THR A 46 -2.35 9.14 -6.52
N TYR A 47 -1.88 10.07 -7.35
CA TYR A 47 -0.74 9.77 -8.22
C TYR A 47 0.51 9.48 -7.36
N PRO A 48 1.39 8.54 -7.77
CA PRO A 48 2.57 8.20 -6.97
C PRO A 48 3.38 9.43 -6.59
N LYS A 49 3.77 9.50 -5.32
CA LYS A 49 4.58 10.58 -4.72
C LYS A 49 3.84 11.92 -4.49
N SER A 50 2.53 11.99 -4.70
CA SER A 50 1.73 13.19 -4.40
C SER A 50 1.28 13.32 -2.94
N GLY A 51 1.99 12.71 -1.99
CA GLY A 51 1.69 12.84 -0.55
C GLY A 51 0.78 11.76 0.04
N THR A 52 0.70 10.56 -0.55
CA THR A 52 -0.13 9.43 -0.05
C THR A 52 0.07 9.15 1.44
N THR A 53 1.32 9.05 1.89
CA THR A 53 1.65 8.80 3.30
C THR A 53 1.20 9.93 4.21
N TRP A 54 1.32 11.18 3.75
CA TRP A 54 0.92 12.33 4.55
C TRP A 54 -0.59 12.36 4.76
N ILE A 55 -1.38 12.20 3.69
CA ILE A 55 -2.84 12.19 3.81
C ILE A 55 -3.37 10.96 4.56
N GLN A 56 -2.69 9.80 4.46
CA GLN A 56 -3.01 8.61 5.25
C GLN A 56 -2.91 8.87 6.77
N GLU A 57 -1.86 9.55 7.24
CA GLU A 57 -1.74 9.89 8.67
C GLU A 57 -2.78 10.92 9.13
N VAL A 58 -3.10 11.90 8.27
CA VAL A 58 -4.15 12.89 8.58
C VAL A 58 -5.51 12.20 8.74
N VAL A 59 -5.84 11.27 7.84
CA VAL A 59 -7.08 10.50 7.91
C VAL A 59 -7.13 9.62 9.16
N ASP A 60 -6.06 8.88 9.47
CA ASP A 60 -6.02 8.02 10.67
C ASP A 60 -6.21 8.85 11.94
N MET A 61 -5.59 10.03 12.04
CA MET A 61 -5.79 10.94 13.17
C MET A 61 -7.26 11.36 13.32
N ILE A 62 -7.99 11.56 12.23
CA ILE A 62 -9.42 11.88 12.27
C ILE A 62 -10.21 10.65 12.74
N GLU A 63 -9.98 9.48 12.13
CA GLU A 63 -10.69 8.23 12.49
C GLU A 63 -10.46 7.81 13.94
N GLN A 64 -9.28 8.11 14.50
CA GLN A 64 -8.93 7.82 15.89
C GLN A 64 -9.25 8.97 16.87
N ASN A 65 -10.02 9.99 16.45
CA ASN A 65 -10.38 11.16 17.27
C ASN A 65 -9.16 11.88 17.89
N GLY A 66 -8.06 11.97 17.14
CA GLY A 66 -6.81 12.62 17.56
C GLY A 66 -5.93 11.76 18.48
N ASP A 67 -6.26 10.49 18.70
CA ASP A 67 -5.48 9.58 19.53
C ASP A 67 -4.21 9.11 18.80
N VAL A 68 -3.07 9.70 19.18
CA VAL A 68 -1.76 9.42 18.59
C VAL A 68 -1.29 7.98 18.84
N GLU A 69 -1.62 7.40 19.99
CA GLU A 69 -1.18 6.05 20.33
C GLU A 69 -1.91 5.01 19.47
N LYS A 70 -3.20 5.24 19.19
CA LYS A 70 -3.92 4.43 18.21
C LYS A 70 -3.35 4.57 16.80
N CYS A 71 -2.85 5.74 16.41
CA CYS A 71 -2.21 5.93 15.10
C CYS A 71 -0.86 5.20 14.98
N ARG A 72 -0.24 4.87 16.12
CA ARG A 72 1.03 4.11 16.19
C ARG A 72 0.86 2.60 16.32
N ARG A 73 -0.38 2.10 16.34
CA ARG A 73 -0.72 0.67 16.51
C ARG A 73 0.00 -0.28 15.53
N ALA A 74 0.32 0.20 14.34
CA ALA A 74 1.03 -0.56 13.31
C ALA A 74 1.66 0.38 12.28
N ILE A 75 2.54 -0.17 11.44
CA ILE A 75 3.05 0.56 10.26
C ILE A 75 1.92 0.94 9.31
N ILE A 76 2.10 2.06 8.58
CA ILE A 76 1.03 2.66 7.77
C ILE A 76 0.41 1.72 6.74
N GLN A 77 1.20 0.80 6.18
CA GLN A 77 0.76 -0.20 5.19
C GLN A 77 -0.21 -1.24 5.76
N HIS A 78 -0.18 -1.47 7.08
CA HIS A 78 -1.11 -2.37 7.77
C HIS A 78 -2.35 -1.63 8.27
N ARG A 79 -2.24 -0.33 8.53
CA ARG A 79 -3.38 0.53 8.87
C ARG A 79 -4.22 0.86 7.63
N HIS A 80 -3.54 1.19 6.52
CA HIS A 80 -4.15 1.56 5.24
C HIS A 80 -3.61 0.62 4.15
N PRO A 81 -4.30 -0.52 3.89
CA PRO A 81 -3.87 -1.45 2.87
C PRO A 81 -3.95 -0.82 1.47
N PHE A 82 -2.90 -1.03 0.67
CA PHE A 82 -2.90 -0.67 -0.75
C PHE A 82 -3.66 -1.74 -1.53
N ILE A 83 -4.72 -1.35 -2.22
CA ILE A 83 -5.61 -2.27 -2.96
C ILE A 83 -4.85 -3.08 -4.01
N GLU A 84 -3.94 -2.42 -4.71
CA GLU A 84 -3.15 -2.98 -5.80
C GLU A 84 -1.95 -3.82 -5.33
N TRP A 85 -1.66 -3.81 -4.02
CA TRP A 85 -0.49 -4.49 -3.48
C TRP A 85 -0.84 -5.91 -3.06
N ALA A 86 -0.82 -6.81 -4.03
CA ALA A 86 -0.80 -8.25 -3.78
C ALA A 86 0.59 -8.64 -3.21
N ARG A 87 0.83 -8.38 -1.92
CA ARG A 87 2.02 -8.88 -1.25
C ARG A 87 1.88 -10.39 -0.98
N PRO A 88 2.95 -11.19 -1.14
CA PRO A 88 3.00 -12.49 -0.48
C PRO A 88 2.84 -12.28 1.04
N PRO A 89 2.24 -13.24 1.77
CA PRO A 89 2.06 -13.12 3.21
C PRO A 89 3.40 -12.76 3.86
N GLN A 90 3.47 -11.61 4.53
CA GLN A 90 4.62 -11.27 5.34
C GLN A 90 4.68 -12.29 6.47
N SER A 91 5.83 -12.96 6.68
CA SER A 91 6.05 -13.63 7.95
C SER A 91 5.89 -12.56 9.03
N SER A 92 4.99 -12.82 9.98
CA SER A 92 4.89 -12.02 11.18
C SER A 92 6.23 -12.15 11.90
N GLY A 93 7.15 -11.24 11.62
CA GLY A 93 8.35 -11.08 12.41
C GLY A 93 7.88 -10.78 13.82
N LYS A 94 7.84 -11.80 14.67
CA LYS A 94 7.87 -11.60 16.11
C LYS A 94 9.22 -10.95 16.39
N SER A 95 9.23 -9.64 16.52
CA SER A 95 10.36 -8.97 17.16
C SER A 95 10.29 -9.26 18.67
N PRO A 96 11.44 -9.44 19.34
CA PRO A 96 11.55 -9.86 20.73
C PRO A 96 10.96 -8.85 21.73
#